data_AF-A0A011NLW0-F1
#
_entry.id   AF-A0A011NLW0-F1
#
_cell.length_a   1.000
_cell.length_b   1.000
_cell.length_c   1.000
_cell.angle_alpha   90.00
_cell.angle_beta   90.00
_cell.angle_gamma   90.00
#
_symmetry.space_group_name_H-M   'P 1'
#
loop_
_entity.id
_entity.type
_entity.pdbx_description
1 polymer ?
#
loop_
_entity_poly.entity_id
_entity_poly.type
_entity_poly.pdbx_seq_one_letter_code
_entity_poly.pdbx_strand_id
1 'polypeptide(L)'
;MTARERVSSVDTAWLRMDRPENLMQILGIMVCSGRIDDERLKRTVAGRLLHYRRFRQIVREDTDGAWWVDDADFAIEAHVRRSLLPPPGGKHELQNFVAEMASTPLNPARPRWEFNVVETADGNSTIVIRIHHAIADGIALIGVIDSLTDDQADAPTNGGLSAAEPAGRQSRPNGRRAGSATPTAARAAVSGAR
;
A
#
# COMPACT_ATOMS: atom_id res chain seq x y z
N MET A 1 2.21 -21.26 -19.88
CA MET A 1 1.29 -20.11 -20.05
C MET A 1 1.39 -19.25 -18.80
N THR A 2 1.86 -18.02 -18.91
CA THR A 2 1.83 -17.06 -17.79
C THR A 2 0.37 -16.82 -17.43
N ALA A 3 -0.02 -17.21 -16.21
CA ALA A 3 -1.40 -17.12 -15.76
C ALA A 3 -1.79 -15.64 -15.61
N ARG A 4 -2.52 -15.11 -16.59
CA ARG A 4 -3.19 -13.79 -16.50
C ARG A 4 -4.51 -13.94 -15.76
N GLU A 5 -4.79 -13.02 -14.85
CA GLU A 5 -5.99 -13.01 -14.02
C GLU A 5 -6.84 -11.80 -14.41
N ARG A 6 -8.17 -11.96 -14.56
CA ARG A 6 -9.02 -10.81 -14.90
C ARG A 6 -9.12 -9.86 -13.71
N VAL A 7 -8.96 -8.57 -13.96
CA VAL A 7 -9.14 -7.54 -12.94
C VAL A 7 -10.60 -7.53 -12.49
N SER A 8 -10.84 -7.43 -11.19
CA SER A 8 -12.20 -7.44 -10.65
C SER A 8 -12.97 -6.20 -11.10
N SER A 9 -14.31 -6.22 -11.00
CA SER A 9 -15.14 -5.08 -11.41
C SER A 9 -14.88 -3.83 -10.56
N VAL A 10 -14.60 -3.99 -9.27
CA VAL A 10 -14.28 -2.87 -8.37
C VAL A 10 -12.91 -2.28 -8.68
N ASP A 11 -11.91 -3.13 -8.93
CA ASP A 11 -10.55 -2.68 -9.28
C ASP A 11 -10.53 -1.99 -10.65
N THR A 12 -11.35 -2.49 -11.59
CA THR A 12 -11.57 -1.83 -12.89
C THR A 12 -12.18 -0.45 -12.72
N ALA A 13 -13.07 -0.25 -11.75
CA ALA A 13 -13.63 1.06 -11.47
C ALA A 13 -12.56 2.03 -10.95
N TRP A 14 -11.69 1.59 -10.04
CA TRP A 14 -10.55 2.38 -9.57
C TRP A 14 -9.63 2.79 -10.72
N LEU A 15 -9.27 1.86 -11.61
CA LEU A 15 -8.43 2.15 -12.77
C LEU A 15 -9.06 3.19 -13.72
N ARG A 16 -10.38 3.17 -13.90
CA ARG A 16 -11.10 4.14 -14.76
C ARG A 16 -11.25 5.53 -14.15
N MET A 17 -11.25 5.59 -12.82
CA MET A 17 -11.32 6.84 -12.05
C MET A 17 -9.95 7.50 -11.91
N ASP A 18 -8.87 6.73 -12.04
CA ASP A 18 -7.48 7.20 -11.98
C ASP A 18 -7.18 8.11 -13.18
N ARG A 19 -7.04 9.41 -12.90
CA ARG A 19 -6.80 10.47 -13.88
C ARG A 19 -5.79 11.46 -13.31
N PRO A 20 -5.12 12.27 -14.15
CA PRO A 20 -4.16 13.28 -13.67
C PRO A 20 -4.74 14.21 -12.60
N GLU A 21 -6.04 14.53 -12.68
CA GLU A 21 -6.74 15.39 -11.71
C GLU A 21 -7.31 14.61 -10.50
N ASN A 22 -7.28 13.28 -10.53
CA ASN A 22 -7.88 12.40 -9.52
C ASN A 22 -7.10 11.09 -9.41
N LEU A 23 -6.00 11.12 -8.67
CA LEU A 23 -5.11 9.97 -8.49
C LEU A 23 -5.72 8.97 -7.51
N MET A 24 -5.95 7.73 -7.96
CA MET A 24 -6.53 6.66 -7.16
C MET A 24 -5.45 5.93 -6.35
N GLN A 25 -4.75 6.67 -5.51
CA GLN A 25 -3.68 6.17 -4.65
C GLN A 25 -3.98 6.35 -3.17
N ILE A 26 -3.63 5.34 -2.39
CA ILE A 26 -3.59 5.37 -0.94
C ILE A 26 -2.19 5.83 -0.52
N LEU A 27 -2.15 6.77 0.43
CA LEU A 27 -0.91 7.28 1.01
C LEU A 27 -0.80 6.82 2.48
N GLY A 28 0.32 6.20 2.82
CA GLY A 28 0.68 5.83 4.19
C GLY A 28 1.96 6.54 4.61
N ILE A 29 2.05 6.92 5.89
CA ILE A 29 3.24 7.57 6.46
C ILE A 29 3.62 6.81 7.72
N MET A 30 4.82 6.24 7.74
CA MET A 30 5.41 5.61 8.91
C MET A 30 6.57 6.45 9.41
N VAL A 31 6.47 6.97 10.63
CA VAL A 31 7.57 7.68 11.28
C VAL A 31 8.34 6.68 12.12
N CYS A 32 9.64 6.58 11.86
CA CYS A 32 10.54 5.60 12.46
C CYS A 32 11.64 6.32 13.24
N SER A 33 11.90 5.86 14.46
CA SER A 33 13.06 6.33 15.22
C SER A 33 14.37 5.82 14.59
N GLY A 34 15.34 6.71 14.44
CA GLY A 34 16.64 6.41 13.86
C GLY A 34 16.64 6.21 12.35
N ARG A 35 17.80 5.78 11.82
CA ARG A 35 18.01 5.55 10.40
C ARG A 35 17.51 4.17 9.97
N ILE A 36 16.71 4.13 8.92
CA ILE A 36 16.33 2.88 8.26
C ILE A 36 17.47 2.40 7.36
N ASP A 37 17.79 1.12 7.48
CA ASP A 37 18.66 0.37 6.56
C ASP A 37 17.84 -0.04 5.33
N ASP A 38 18.20 0.53 4.18
CA ASP A 38 17.50 0.33 2.90
C ASP A 38 17.57 -1.13 2.43
N GLU A 39 18.68 -1.82 2.66
CA GLU A 39 18.86 -3.21 2.27
C GLU A 39 18.06 -4.14 3.18
N ARG A 40 17.99 -3.84 4.48
CA ARG A 40 17.10 -4.56 5.40
C ARG A 40 15.63 -4.35 5.01
N LEU A 41 15.23 -3.11 4.71
CA LEU A 41 13.87 -2.80 4.26
C LEU A 41 13.51 -3.56 2.99
N LYS A 42 14.39 -3.55 1.97
CA LYS A 42 14.17 -4.32 0.74
C LYS A 42 14.01 -5.82 1.02
N ARG A 43 14.84 -6.41 1.90
CA ARG A 43 14.70 -7.83 2.29
C ARG A 43 13.37 -8.10 3.00
N THR A 44 12.92 -7.22 3.89
CA THR A 44 11.61 -7.34 4.55
C THR A 44 10.46 -7.25 3.55
N VAL A 45 10.49 -6.26 2.65
CA VAL A 45 9.49 -6.10 1.59
C VAL A 45 9.49 -7.33 0.67
N ALA A 46 10.65 -7.83 0.27
CA ALA A 46 10.77 -9.02 -0.56
C ALA A 46 10.22 -10.29 0.13
N GLY A 47 10.52 -10.47 1.42
CA GLY A 47 10.08 -11.65 2.18
C GLY A 47 8.60 -11.62 2.55
N ARG A 48 8.03 -10.44 2.80
CA ARG A 48 6.69 -10.29 3.38
C ARG A 48 5.66 -9.70 2.42
N LEU A 49 5.98 -8.59 1.76
CA LEU A 49 5.06 -7.93 0.83
C LEU A 49 4.90 -8.72 -0.48
N LEU A 50 6.02 -9.15 -1.07
CA LEU A 50 5.99 -9.80 -2.38
C LEU A 50 5.42 -11.23 -2.33
N HIS A 51 5.15 -11.77 -1.14
CA HIS A 51 4.35 -12.98 -0.99
C HIS A 51 2.97 -12.81 -1.67
N TYR A 52 2.36 -11.63 -1.50
CA TYR A 52 1.16 -11.24 -2.22
C TYR A 52 1.49 -11.00 -3.70
N ARG A 53 1.06 -11.93 -4.57
CA ARG A 53 1.33 -11.87 -6.02
C ARG A 53 0.95 -10.53 -6.65
N ARG A 54 -0.10 -9.87 -6.15
CA ARG A 54 -0.58 -8.57 -6.66
C ARG A 54 0.49 -7.46 -6.65
N PHE A 55 1.43 -7.49 -5.71
CA PHE A 55 2.54 -6.52 -5.64
C PHE A 55 3.64 -6.78 -6.69
N ARG A 56 3.57 -7.89 -7.42
CA ARG A 56 4.46 -8.22 -8.55
C ARG A 56 3.77 -8.08 -9.89
N GLN A 57 2.55 -7.53 -9.92
CA GLN A 57 1.69 -7.52 -11.10
C GLN A 57 1.40 -6.13 -11.63
N ILE A 58 1.29 -6.06 -12.95
CA ILE A 58 0.87 -4.91 -13.72
C ILE A 58 -0.48 -5.17 -14.36
N VAL A 59 -1.25 -4.10 -14.54
CA VAL A 59 -2.48 -4.16 -15.31
C VAL A 59 -2.13 -3.99 -16.79
N ARG A 60 -2.70 -4.86 -17.62
CA ARG A 60 -2.69 -4.76 -19.09
C ARG A 60 -4.12 -4.80 -19.59
N GLU A 61 -4.47 -3.85 -20.43
CA GLU A 61 -5.80 -3.76 -21.04
C GLU A 61 -5.73 -4.30 -22.47
N ASP A 62 -6.72 -5.12 -22.83
CA ASP A 62 -6.99 -5.58 -24.19
C ASP A 62 -8.48 -5.34 -24.55
N THR A 63 -8.91 -5.82 -25.71
CA THR A 63 -10.30 -5.68 -26.17
C THR A 63 -11.32 -6.35 -25.23
N ASP A 64 -10.88 -7.35 -24.47
CA ASP A 64 -11.76 -8.16 -23.62
C ASP A 64 -11.81 -7.63 -22.19
N GLY A 65 -10.86 -6.78 -21.79
CA GLY A 65 -10.85 -6.07 -20.51
C GLY A 65 -9.46 -5.84 -19.93
N ALA A 66 -9.42 -5.60 -18.62
CA ALA A 66 -8.18 -5.42 -17.87
C ALA A 66 -7.74 -6.73 -17.21
N TRP A 67 -6.44 -7.01 -17.25
CA TRP A 67 -5.83 -8.24 -16.75
C TRP A 67 -4.61 -7.94 -15.89
N TRP A 68 -4.51 -8.63 -14.76
CA TRP A 68 -3.29 -8.71 -13.97
C TRP A 68 -2.32 -9.68 -14.62
N VAL A 69 -1.11 -9.19 -14.86
CA VAL A 69 -0.01 -9.94 -15.46
C VAL A 69 1.21 -9.76 -14.57
N ASP A 70 1.98 -10.82 -14.34
CA ASP A 70 3.25 -10.69 -13.61
C ASP A 70 4.22 -9.81 -14.40
N ASP A 71 4.88 -8.90 -13.71
CA ASP A 71 5.94 -8.08 -14.29
C ASP A 71 7.21 -8.92 -14.44
N ALA A 72 7.58 -9.21 -15.69
CA ALA A 72 8.77 -10.01 -16.00
C ALA A 72 10.08 -9.29 -15.62
N ASP A 73 10.05 -7.96 -15.60
CA ASP A 73 11.21 -7.10 -15.31
C ASP A 73 11.11 -6.48 -13.90
N PHE A 74 10.37 -7.14 -13.00
CA PHE A 74 10.17 -6.65 -11.64
C PHE A 74 11.51 -6.45 -10.92
N ALA A 75 11.77 -5.24 -10.45
CA ALA A 75 12.97 -4.88 -9.70
C ALA A 75 12.58 -4.11 -8.44
N ILE A 76 12.92 -4.61 -7.24
CA ILE A 76 12.51 -4.01 -5.97
C ILE A 76 13.10 -2.61 -5.76
N GLU A 77 14.25 -2.32 -6.34
CA GLU A 77 14.93 -1.03 -6.33
C GLU A 77 14.12 0.07 -7.04
N ALA A 78 13.21 -0.32 -7.93
CA ALA A 78 12.25 0.58 -8.54
C ALA A 78 11.16 1.05 -7.57
N HIS A 79 10.90 0.28 -6.51
CA HIS A 79 9.79 0.50 -5.60
C HIS A 79 10.25 1.01 -4.25
N VAL A 80 11.41 0.58 -3.77
CA VAL A 80 12.00 1.06 -2.51
C VAL A 80 13.13 2.03 -2.82
N ARG A 81 12.88 3.32 -2.59
CA ARG A 81 13.82 4.41 -2.89
C ARG A 81 14.18 5.18 -1.62
N ARG A 82 15.38 5.77 -1.63
CA ARG A 82 15.78 6.78 -0.65
C ARG A 82 15.69 8.16 -1.29
N SER A 83 15.10 9.09 -0.58
CA SER A 83 14.95 10.49 -0.98
C SER A 83 15.53 11.40 0.10
N LEU A 84 15.99 12.57 -0.31
CA LEU A 84 16.54 13.58 0.59
C LEU A 84 15.59 14.76 0.66
N LEU A 85 15.34 15.25 1.87
CA LEU A 85 14.64 16.51 2.06
C LEU A 85 15.62 17.67 1.79
N PRO A 86 15.15 18.77 1.19
CA PRO A 86 15.96 19.98 1.10
C PRO A 86 16.31 20.46 2.51
N PRO A 87 17.49 21.06 2.75
CA PRO A 87 17.79 21.71 4.02
C PRO A 87 16.73 22.77 4.35
N PRO A 88 16.28 22.87 5.62
CA PRO A 88 16.83 22.21 6.81
C PRO A 88 16.37 20.77 7.06
N GLY A 89 15.48 20.20 6.24
CA GLY A 89 15.03 18.79 6.36
C GLY A 89 14.10 18.53 7.54
N GLY A 90 13.38 19.56 7.99
CA GLY A 90 12.45 19.49 9.11
C GLY A 90 11.04 19.05 8.69
N LYS A 91 10.08 19.25 9.59
CA LYS A 91 8.69 18.87 9.39
C LYS A 91 8.06 19.56 8.17
N HIS A 92 8.40 20.81 7.91
CA HIS A 92 7.83 21.56 6.79
C HIS A 92 8.28 20.96 5.45
N GLU A 93 9.57 20.64 5.33
CA GLU A 93 10.14 20.02 4.13
C GLU A 93 9.56 18.61 3.91
N LEU A 94 9.38 17.84 4.99
CA LEU A 94 8.70 16.55 4.93
C LEU A 94 7.25 16.69 4.45
N GLN A 95 6.50 17.67 4.95
CA GLN A 95 5.12 17.93 4.51
C GLN A 95 5.05 18.29 3.03
N ASN A 96 5.96 19.12 2.55
CA ASN A 96 6.04 19.48 1.13
C ASN A 96 6.38 18.26 0.26
N PHE A 97 7.34 17.43 0.69
CA PHE A 97 7.69 16.19 0.02
C PHE A 97 6.49 15.22 -0.06
N VAL A 98 5.78 15.04 1.06
CA VAL A 98 4.57 14.21 1.11
C VAL A 98 3.47 14.77 0.19
N ALA A 99 3.29 16.10 0.15
CA ALA A 99 2.33 16.75 -0.74
C ALA A 99 2.67 16.54 -2.22
N GLU A 100 3.93 16.71 -2.61
CA GLU A 100 4.41 16.44 -3.97
C GLU A 100 4.16 14.98 -4.37
N MET A 101 4.50 14.04 -3.48
CA MET A 101 4.23 12.62 -3.68
C MET A 101 2.73 12.32 -3.81
N ALA A 102 1.88 12.95 -3.00
CA ALA A 102 0.43 12.77 -3.07
C ALA A 102 -0.16 13.27 -4.40
N SER A 103 0.48 14.26 -5.02
CA SER A 103 0.07 14.84 -6.31
C SER A 103 0.77 14.24 -7.53
N THR A 104 1.71 13.31 -7.34
CA THR A 104 2.45 12.68 -8.43
C THR A 104 1.85 11.31 -8.77
N PRO A 105 1.53 11.00 -10.03
CA PRO A 105 1.00 9.70 -10.43
C PRO A 105 2.05 8.59 -10.29
N LEU A 106 1.59 7.39 -9.92
CA LEU A 106 2.40 6.17 -9.95
C LEU A 106 2.66 5.73 -11.39
N ASN A 107 3.84 5.18 -11.67
CA ASN A 107 4.19 4.72 -13.01
C ASN A 107 3.34 3.50 -13.43
N PRO A 108 2.49 3.59 -14.47
CA PRO A 108 1.60 2.50 -14.88
C PRO A 108 2.33 1.34 -15.57
N ALA A 109 3.60 1.50 -15.95
CA ALA A 109 4.40 0.46 -16.57
C ALA A 109 4.92 -0.59 -15.58
N ARG A 110 4.82 -0.33 -14.27
CA ARG A 110 5.31 -1.19 -13.17
C ARG A 110 4.19 -1.47 -12.16
N PRO A 111 4.33 -2.45 -11.26
CA PRO A 111 3.35 -2.65 -10.19
C PRO A 111 3.17 -1.35 -9.41
N ARG A 112 1.92 -0.86 -9.31
CA ARG A 112 1.65 0.53 -8.88
C ARG A 112 1.72 0.68 -7.36
N TRP A 113 2.92 0.59 -6.80
CA TRP A 113 3.22 0.86 -5.41
C TRP A 113 4.67 1.32 -5.22
N GLU A 114 4.94 2.10 -4.18
CA GLU A 114 6.26 2.67 -3.89
C GLU A 114 6.44 2.92 -2.39
N PHE A 115 7.68 2.79 -1.92
CA PHE A 115 8.16 3.09 -0.57
C PHE A 115 9.30 4.11 -0.72
N ASN A 116 9.14 5.30 -0.17
CA ASN A 116 10.17 6.33 -0.17
C ASN A 116 10.64 6.58 1.25
N VAL A 117 11.90 6.23 1.52
CA VAL A 117 12.57 6.47 2.80
C VAL A 117 13.20 7.86 2.75
N VAL A 118 12.81 8.73 3.68
CA VAL A 118 13.41 10.06 3.86
C VAL A 118 14.00 10.18 5.25
N GLU A 119 15.19 10.76 5.33
CA GLU A 119 15.84 11.09 6.60
C GLU A 119 15.45 12.50 7.03
N THR A 120 15.04 12.65 8.28
CA THR A 120 14.65 13.93 8.87
C THR A 120 15.81 14.54 9.65
N ALA A 121 15.79 15.86 9.84
CA ALA A 121 16.89 16.61 10.47
C ALA A 121 17.27 16.16 11.88
N ASP A 122 16.36 15.48 12.57
CA ASP A 122 16.55 14.89 13.90
C ASP A 122 17.20 13.49 13.89
N GLY A 123 17.63 13.01 12.72
CA GLY A 123 18.29 11.70 12.56
C GLY A 123 17.30 10.51 12.52
N ASN A 124 16.00 10.80 12.49
CA ASN A 124 14.94 9.81 12.29
C ASN A 124 14.69 9.56 10.79
N SER A 125 13.86 8.57 10.50
CA SER A 125 13.43 8.27 9.14
C SER A 125 11.92 8.30 9.04
N THR A 126 11.40 8.71 7.90
CA THR A 126 9.99 8.55 7.56
C THR A 126 9.90 7.71 6.29
N ILE A 127 9.00 6.74 6.27
CA ILE A 127 8.67 5.96 5.08
C ILE A 127 7.34 6.48 4.55
N VAL A 128 7.35 7.03 3.34
CA VAL A 128 6.15 7.43 2.60
C VAL A 128 5.77 6.31 1.64
N ILE A 129 4.63 5.70 1.88
CA ILE A 129 4.11 4.54 1.14
C ILE A 129 3.00 5.03 0.22
N ARG A 130 3.07 4.69 -1.07
CA ARG A 130 2.01 4.96 -2.05
C ARG A 130 1.58 3.66 -2.70
N ILE A 131 0.30 3.38 -2.73
CA ILE A 131 -0.25 2.15 -3.32
C ILE A 131 -1.52 2.48 -4.10
N HIS A 132 -1.62 2.02 -5.34
CA HIS A 132 -2.80 2.23 -6.15
C HIS A 132 -4.00 1.40 -5.64
N HIS A 133 -5.19 1.99 -5.61
CA HIS A 133 -6.41 1.39 -5.06
C HIS A 133 -6.83 0.05 -5.72
N ALA A 134 -6.41 -0.19 -6.96
CA ALA A 134 -6.64 -1.48 -7.62
C ALA A 134 -5.85 -2.65 -7.00
N ILE A 135 -4.80 -2.39 -6.22
CA ILE A 135 -3.99 -3.44 -5.57
C ILE A 135 -4.66 -3.91 -4.28
N ALA A 136 -5.13 -2.97 -3.46
CA ALA A 136 -5.77 -3.23 -2.17
C ALA A 136 -6.66 -2.05 -1.78
N ASP A 137 -7.70 -2.34 -0.99
CA ASP A 137 -8.45 -1.29 -0.29
C ASP A 137 -7.70 -0.81 0.98
N GLY A 138 -8.12 0.34 1.51
CA GLY A 138 -7.44 0.98 2.64
C GLY A 138 -7.41 0.13 3.92
N ILE A 139 -8.41 -0.71 4.18
CA ILE A 139 -8.46 -1.53 5.39
C ILE A 139 -7.52 -2.74 5.24
N ALA A 140 -7.60 -3.43 4.11
CA ALA A 140 -6.69 -4.55 3.81
C ALA A 140 -5.23 -4.10 3.87
N LEU A 141 -4.96 -2.86 3.46
CA LEU A 141 -3.61 -2.33 3.45
C LEU A 141 -3.02 -2.08 4.85
N ILE A 142 -3.85 -1.79 5.86
CA ILE A 142 -3.36 -1.65 7.25
C ILE A 142 -2.71 -2.97 7.70
N GLY A 143 -3.38 -4.10 7.49
CA GLY A 143 -2.82 -5.41 7.84
C GLY A 143 -1.57 -5.78 7.04
N VAL A 144 -1.51 -5.37 5.76
CA VAL A 144 -0.31 -5.58 4.94
C VAL A 144 0.86 -4.75 5.46
N ILE A 145 0.66 -3.47 5.79
CA ILE A 145 1.72 -2.59 6.31
C ILE A 145 2.17 -3.07 7.70
N ASP A 146 1.22 -3.47 8.55
CA ASP A 146 1.51 -4.04 9.87
C ASP A 146 2.35 -5.32 9.78
N SER A 147 2.10 -6.18 8.78
CA SER A 147 2.92 -7.37 8.55
C SER A 147 4.40 -7.05 8.21
N LEU A 148 4.72 -5.81 7.83
CA LEU A 148 6.09 -5.36 7.56
C LEU A 148 6.84 -4.93 8.82
N THR A 149 6.18 -4.84 9.97
CA THR A 149 6.78 -4.45 11.24
C THR A 149 6.93 -5.67 12.17
N ASP A 150 7.73 -5.51 13.22
CA ASP A 150 7.90 -6.48 14.29
C ASP A 150 8.06 -5.74 15.61
N ASP A 151 7.82 -6.43 16.72
CA ASP A 151 8.02 -5.88 18.07
C ASP A 151 9.50 -5.67 18.43
N GLN A 152 10.43 -6.26 17.66
CA GLN A 152 11.87 -6.20 17.89
C GLN A 152 12.61 -5.69 16.66
N ALA A 153 13.55 -4.76 16.87
CA ALA A 153 14.30 -4.13 15.78
C ALA A 153 15.10 -5.13 14.93
N ASP A 154 15.62 -6.20 15.55
CA ASP A 154 16.48 -7.20 14.90
C ASP A 154 15.72 -8.47 14.47
N ALA A 155 14.39 -8.43 14.43
CA ALA A 155 13.58 -9.57 14.00
C ALA A 155 13.97 -10.05 12.58
N PRO A 156 13.83 -11.37 12.28
CA PRO A 156 14.13 -11.90 10.97
C PRO A 156 13.29 -11.24 9.87
N THR A 157 13.90 -10.86 8.74
CA THR A 157 13.19 -10.16 7.65
C THR A 157 12.08 -11.01 7.01
N ASN A 158 12.10 -12.33 7.20
CA ASN A 158 11.11 -13.28 6.68
C ASN A 158 10.08 -13.75 7.73
N GLY A 159 10.13 -13.24 8.96
CA GLY A 159 9.38 -13.78 10.12
C GLY A 159 7.92 -13.34 10.26
N GLY A 160 7.45 -12.31 9.54
CA GLY A 160 6.16 -11.65 9.79
C GLY A 160 4.92 -12.33 9.20
N LEU A 161 5.06 -13.50 8.55
CA LEU A 161 3.91 -14.21 8.00
C LEU A 161 3.20 -15.01 9.09
N SER A 162 2.47 -14.33 9.96
CA SER A 162 1.28 -14.90 10.59
C SER A 162 0.06 -14.13 10.11
N ALA A 163 -0.21 -14.18 8.81
CA ALA A 163 -1.45 -13.67 8.24
C ALA A 163 -2.38 -14.86 7.97
N ALA A 164 -3.47 -14.94 8.73
CA ALA A 164 -4.66 -15.64 8.26
C ALA A 164 -4.99 -15.09 6.86
N GLU A 165 -5.15 -15.97 5.88
CA GLU A 165 -5.49 -15.58 4.51
C GLU A 165 -6.67 -14.61 4.54
N PRO A 166 -6.59 -13.44 3.87
CA PRO A 166 -7.78 -12.65 3.64
C PRO A 166 -8.70 -13.52 2.78
N ALA A 167 -9.77 -14.02 3.40
CA ALA A 167 -10.72 -14.92 2.78
C ALA A 167 -11.06 -14.39 1.39
N GLY A 168 -10.65 -15.14 0.36
CA GLY A 168 -10.93 -14.81 -1.02
C GLY A 168 -12.39 -14.42 -1.14
N ARG A 169 -12.64 -13.24 -1.70
CA ARG A 169 -13.99 -12.68 -1.88
C ARG A 169 -14.77 -13.62 -2.78
N GLN A 170 -15.41 -14.63 -2.19
CA GLN A 170 -16.32 -15.52 -2.89
C GLN A 170 -17.43 -14.63 -3.44
N SER A 171 -17.53 -14.61 -4.76
CA SER A 171 -18.56 -13.90 -5.49
C SER A 171 -19.92 -14.45 -5.04
N ARG A 172 -20.63 -13.67 -4.22
CA ARG A 172 -22.02 -13.98 -3.88
C ARG A 172 -22.88 -13.82 -5.14
N PRO A 173 -23.68 -14.83 -5.55
CA PRO A 173 -24.61 -14.66 -6.64
C PRO A 173 -25.71 -13.69 -6.21
N ASN A 174 -26.01 -12.75 -7.09
CA ASN A 174 -27.03 -11.74 -6.93
C ASN A 174 -28.42 -12.40 -6.82
N GLY A 175 -29.19 -12.10 -5.77
CA GLY A 175 -30.56 -12.62 -5.68
C GLY A 175 -31.29 -12.36 -4.36
N ARG A 176 -32.21 -11.38 -4.41
CA ARG A 176 -33.38 -11.10 -3.55
C ARG A 176 -33.21 -10.04 -2.43
N ARG A 177 -34.01 -8.99 -2.59
CA ARG A 177 -34.36 -7.94 -1.61
C ARG A 177 -35.22 -8.50 -0.48
N ALA A 178 -34.93 -8.05 0.76
CA ALA A 178 -35.82 -7.75 1.90
C ALA A 178 -34.91 -7.67 3.15
N GLY A 179 -34.99 -6.74 4.10
CA GLY A 179 -35.85 -5.61 4.41
C GLY A 179 -35.11 -4.73 5.43
N SER A 180 -35.64 -3.55 5.70
CA SER A 180 -35.07 -2.51 6.56
C SER A 180 -34.83 -2.95 8.01
N ALA A 181 -33.62 -2.71 8.54
CA ALA A 181 -33.35 -2.66 9.97
C ALA A 181 -32.48 -1.42 10.28
N THR A 182 -33.01 -0.55 11.13
CA THR A 182 -32.40 0.70 11.60
C THR A 182 -31.23 0.41 12.54
N PRO A 183 -30.09 1.13 12.47
CA PRO A 183 -29.00 0.92 13.41
C PRO A 183 -29.21 1.74 14.70
N THR A 184 -29.20 1.05 15.84
CA THR A 184 -29.14 1.65 17.19
C THR A 184 -27.70 2.09 17.48
N ALA A 185 -27.52 3.37 17.84
CA ALA A 185 -26.23 3.95 18.19
C ALA A 185 -25.74 3.48 19.56
N ALA A 186 -24.53 2.92 19.64
CA ALA A 186 -23.83 2.65 20.89
C ALA A 186 -22.97 3.86 21.29
N ARG A 187 -23.28 4.47 22.45
CA ARG A 187 -22.44 5.48 23.12
C ARG A 187 -21.28 4.77 23.84
N ALA A 188 -20.05 5.13 23.52
CA ALA A 188 -18.89 4.83 24.36
C ALA A 188 -18.71 5.95 25.39
N ALA A 189 -18.68 5.57 26.67
CA ALA A 189 -18.41 6.46 27.78
C ALA A 189 -16.90 6.72 27.90
N VAL A 190 -16.52 7.99 28.04
CA VAL A 190 -15.17 8.41 28.44
C VAL A 190 -15.18 8.53 29.96
N SER A 191 -14.40 7.67 30.63
CA SER A 191 -14.02 7.88 32.03
C SER A 191 -12.67 8.59 32.05
N GLY A 192 -12.69 9.86 32.46
CA GLY A 192 -11.50 10.63 32.78
C GLY A 192 -11.16 10.45 34.26
N ALA A 193 -9.93 10.06 34.54
CA ALA A 193 -9.32 10.13 35.86
C ALA A 193 -7.90 10.69 35.72
N ARG A 194 -7.78 12.01 35.84
CA ARG A 194 -6.87 12.75 36.73
C ARG A 194 -6.90 14.23 36.40
#